data_AF-A0A929B083-F1
#
_entry.id   AF-A0A929B083-F1
#
_cell.length_a   1.000
_cell.length_b   1.000
_cell.length_c   1.000
_cell.angle_alpha   90.00
_cell.angle_beta   90.00
_cell.angle_gamma   90.00
#
_symmetry.space_group_name_H-M   'P 1'
#
loop_
_entity.id
_entity.type
_entity.pdbx_description
1 polymer ?
#
loop_
_entity_poly.entity_id
_entity_poly.type
_entity_poly.pdbx_seq_one_letter_code
_entity_poly.pdbx_strand_id
1 'polypeptide(L)'
;MTSEPKPIPPITLPPLENPQKEREWLKKSLHTWLDEEFLPETINQIIAERAAQIFIRQRLEGENDLGSLVIAIVTEMQAFDFSRSFYSEFAIANAVSDLILGSLGIDKCCGE
;
A
#
# COMPACT_ATOMS: atom_id res chain seq x y z
N MET A 1 6.02 -12.53 37.21
CA MET A 1 5.31 -13.16 36.08
C MET A 1 5.57 -12.30 34.86
N THR A 2 6.51 -12.69 34.01
CA THR A 2 6.79 -12.02 32.73
C THR A 2 5.76 -12.52 31.72
N SER A 3 4.80 -11.66 31.35
CA SER A 3 3.94 -11.91 30.20
C SER A 3 4.83 -11.94 28.95
N GLU A 4 5.02 -13.11 28.34
CA GLU A 4 5.67 -13.18 27.03
C GLU A 4 4.84 -12.38 26.02
N PRO A 5 5.46 -11.49 25.23
CA PRO A 5 4.74 -10.74 24.21
C PRO A 5 4.21 -11.71 23.16
N LYS A 6 2.88 -11.78 23.01
CA LYS A 6 2.28 -12.53 21.91
C LYS A 6 2.51 -11.77 20.59
N PRO A 7 2.91 -12.46 19.51
CA PRO A 7 3.07 -11.83 18.21
C PRO A 7 1.73 -11.32 17.70
N ILE A 8 1.75 -10.16 17.04
CA ILE A 8 0.59 -9.61 16.36
C ILE A 8 0.29 -10.50 15.15
N PRO A 9 -0.95 -11.00 14.99
CA PRO A 9 -1.29 -11.83 13.83
C PRO A 9 -1.19 -11.01 12.54
N PRO A 10 -0.81 -11.65 11.41
CA PRO A 10 -0.79 -10.98 10.12
C PRO A 10 -2.18 -10.56 9.67
N ILE A 11 -2.25 -9.53 8.83
CA ILE A 11 -3.48 -9.09 8.18
C ILE A 11 -3.52 -9.72 6.79
N THR A 12 -4.44 -10.66 6.60
CA THR A 12 -4.64 -11.34 5.32
C THR A 12 -5.82 -10.76 4.57
N LEU A 13 -5.58 -10.36 3.33
CA LEU A 13 -6.61 -9.84 2.44
C LEU A 13 -7.57 -10.94 1.96
N PRO A 14 -8.83 -10.59 1.68
CA PRO A 14 -9.75 -11.53 1.07
C PRO A 14 -9.26 -11.98 -0.32
N PRO A 15 -9.77 -13.13 -0.81
CA PRO A 15 -9.44 -13.63 -2.15
C PRO A 15 -9.61 -12.56 -3.22
N LEU A 16 -8.69 -12.54 -4.18
CA LEU A 16 -8.73 -11.61 -5.30
C LEU A 16 -9.91 -11.95 -6.23
N GLU A 17 -10.94 -11.08 -6.26
CA GLU A 17 -12.12 -11.29 -7.10
C GLU A 17 -12.00 -10.68 -8.49
N ASN A 18 -11.61 -9.40 -8.57
CA ASN A 18 -11.49 -8.67 -9.83
C ASN A 18 -10.17 -7.87 -9.86
N PRO A 19 -9.11 -8.44 -10.46
CA PRO A 19 -7.80 -7.83 -10.44
C PRO A 19 -7.76 -6.43 -11.03
N GLN A 20 -8.48 -6.20 -12.13
CA GLN A 20 -8.49 -4.92 -12.80
C GLN A 20 -9.23 -3.86 -11.98
N LYS A 21 -10.34 -4.21 -11.34
CA LYS A 21 -11.07 -3.30 -10.45
C LYS A 21 -10.23 -2.90 -9.23
N GLU A 22 -9.57 -3.87 -8.61
CA GLU A 22 -8.72 -3.64 -7.43
C GLU A 22 -7.50 -2.78 -7.78
N ARG A 23 -6.85 -3.04 -8.92
CA ARG A 23 -5.74 -2.24 -9.46
C ARG A 23 -6.15 -0.79 -9.71
N GLU A 24 -7.27 -0.56 -10.41
CA GLU A 24 -7.74 0.79 -10.71
C GLU A 24 -8.19 1.54 -9.46
N TRP A 25 -8.83 0.84 -8.52
CA TRP A 25 -9.17 1.43 -7.23
C TRP A 25 -7.92 1.87 -6.47
N LEU A 26 -6.93 0.99 -6.32
CA LEU A 26 -5.71 1.32 -5.57
C LEU A 26 -4.95 2.48 -6.24
N LYS A 27 -4.81 2.45 -7.57
CA LYS A 27 -4.20 3.55 -8.32
C LYS A 27 -4.90 4.87 -8.04
N LYS A 28 -6.23 4.92 -8.18
CA LYS A 28 -6.99 6.16 -8.01
C LYS A 28 -6.90 6.66 -6.57
N SER A 29 -7.08 5.77 -5.60
CA SER A 29 -7.01 6.12 -4.17
C SER A 29 -5.63 6.63 -3.78
N LEU A 30 -4.56 5.97 -4.23
CA LEU A 30 -3.20 6.40 -3.94
C LEU A 30 -2.86 7.72 -4.64
N HIS A 31 -3.26 7.91 -5.90
CA HIS A 31 -3.07 9.18 -6.59
C HIS A 31 -3.76 10.33 -5.86
N THR A 32 -5.03 10.16 -5.46
CA THR A 32 -5.76 11.14 -4.67
C THR A 32 -5.07 11.42 -3.34
N TRP A 33 -4.63 10.38 -2.63
CA TRP A 33 -3.92 10.56 -1.36
C TRP A 33 -2.60 11.33 -1.54
N LEU A 34 -1.83 11.08 -2.60
CA LEU A 34 -0.60 11.81 -2.88
C LEU A 34 -0.83 13.29 -3.18
N ASP A 35 -1.89 13.59 -3.92
CA ASP A 35 -2.29 14.97 -4.23
C ASP A 35 -2.75 15.73 -2.98
N GLU A 36 -3.40 15.04 -2.04
CA GLU A 36 -3.93 15.60 -0.79
C GLU A 36 -2.86 15.77 0.29
N GLU A 37 -1.99 14.78 0.48
CA GLU A 37 -0.96 14.77 1.55
C GLU A 37 0.22 15.69 1.22
N PHE A 38 0.57 15.78 -0.07
CA PHE A 38 1.69 16.58 -0.53
C PHE A 38 1.19 17.75 -1.38
N LEU A 39 1.33 17.64 -2.70
CA LEU A 39 0.83 18.59 -3.66
C LEU A 39 0.51 17.83 -4.96
N PRO A 40 -0.48 18.30 -5.75
CA PRO A 40 -0.75 17.72 -7.05
C PRO A 40 0.44 17.85 -7.99
N GLU A 41 0.98 16.70 -8.40
CA GLU A 41 2.16 16.62 -9.27
C GLU A 41 1.95 15.54 -10.33
N THR A 42 2.42 15.81 -11.56
CA THR A 42 2.29 14.84 -12.68
C THR A 42 2.95 13.49 -12.38
N ILE A 43 3.98 13.47 -11.52
CA ILE A 43 4.68 12.26 -11.11
C ILE A 43 3.82 11.37 -10.20
N ASN A 44 2.84 11.93 -9.48
CA ASN A 44 1.97 11.18 -8.56
C ASN A 44 1.19 10.09 -9.31
N GLN A 45 0.71 10.39 -10.53
CA GLN A 45 0.02 9.42 -11.37
C GLN A 45 0.92 8.22 -11.74
N ILE A 46 2.19 8.49 -12.07
CA ILE A 46 3.16 7.46 -12.45
C ILE A 46 3.50 6.57 -11.24
N ILE A 47 3.69 7.19 -10.08
CA ILE A 47 3.97 6.50 -8.81
C ILE A 47 2.79 5.62 -8.41
N ALA A 48 1.56 6.15 -8.50
CA ALA A 48 0.36 5.41 -8.18
C ALA A 48 0.11 4.22 -9.11
N GLU A 49 0.33 4.39 -10.43
CA GLU A 49 0.24 3.30 -11.40
C GLU A 49 1.28 2.21 -11.09
N ARG A 50 2.53 2.58 -10.79
CA ARG A 50 3.60 1.61 -10.50
C ARG A 50 3.32 0.84 -9.20
N ALA A 51 2.91 1.51 -8.13
CA ALA A 51 2.56 0.85 -6.87
C ALA A 51 1.36 -0.11 -7.03
N ALA A 52 0.31 0.31 -7.75
CA ALA A 52 -0.85 -0.55 -8.02
C ALA A 52 -0.48 -1.77 -8.88
N GLN A 53 0.45 -1.61 -9.83
CA GLN A 53 0.94 -2.70 -10.67
C GLN A 53 1.77 -3.72 -9.87
N ILE A 54 2.61 -3.26 -8.93
CA ILE A 54 3.36 -4.14 -8.02
C ILE A 54 2.39 -4.93 -7.16
N PHE A 55 1.47 -4.21 -6.48
CA PHE A 55 0.47 -4.81 -5.60
C PHE A 55 -0.34 -5.90 -6.31
N ILE A 56 -0.90 -5.61 -7.49
CA ILE A 56 -1.75 -6.58 -8.17
C ILE A 56 -0.97 -7.78 -8.70
N ARG A 57 0.30 -7.59 -9.09
CA ARG A 57 1.14 -8.70 -9.54
C ARG A 57 1.36 -9.68 -8.39
N GLN A 58 1.73 -9.20 -7.21
CA GLN A 58 1.91 -10.03 -6.02
C GLN A 58 0.62 -10.76 -5.64
N ARG A 59 -0.54 -10.07 -5.70
CA ARG A 59 -1.86 -10.67 -5.47
C ARG A 59 -2.19 -11.81 -6.46
N LEU A 60 -1.85 -11.62 -7.73
CA LEU A 60 -2.02 -12.65 -8.78
C LEU A 60 -1.05 -13.83 -8.60
N GLU A 61 0.11 -13.61 -7.98
CA GLU A 61 1.06 -14.65 -7.59
C GLU A 61 0.64 -15.41 -6.32
N GLY A 62 -0.47 -15.00 -5.69
CA GLY A 62 -1.08 -15.68 -4.54
C GLY A 62 -0.74 -15.05 -3.19
N GLU A 63 0.00 -13.93 -3.17
CA GLU A 63 0.29 -13.20 -1.94
C GLU A 63 -0.93 -12.42 -1.47
N ASN A 64 -1.30 -12.62 -0.20
CA ASN A 64 -2.45 -11.99 0.44
C ASN A 64 -2.12 -11.41 1.81
N ASP A 65 -0.93 -11.65 2.34
CA ASP A 65 -0.44 -11.02 3.55
C ASP A 65 -0.10 -9.55 3.27
N LEU A 66 -0.77 -8.63 3.96
CA LEU A 66 -0.59 -7.20 3.76
C LEU A 66 0.85 -6.76 4.04
N GLY A 67 1.51 -7.33 5.07
CA GLY A 67 2.90 -7.03 5.39
C GLY A 67 3.84 -7.37 4.23
N SER A 68 3.68 -8.56 3.66
CA SER A 68 4.45 -9.04 2.51
C SER A 68 4.21 -8.19 1.26
N LEU A 69 2.96 -7.78 1.00
CA LEU A 69 2.61 -6.86 -0.08
C LEU A 69 3.27 -5.48 0.08
N VAL A 70 3.26 -4.93 1.30
CA VAL A 70 3.90 -3.65 1.63
C VAL A 70 5.42 -3.74 1.44
N ILE A 71 6.05 -4.83 1.90
CA ILE A 71 7.49 -5.06 1.71
C ILE A 71 7.84 -5.15 0.21
N ALA A 72 7.03 -5.84 -0.59
CA ALA A 72 7.23 -5.92 -2.03
C ALA A 72 7.16 -4.53 -2.68
N ILE A 73 6.19 -3.69 -2.30
CA ILE A 73 6.08 -2.32 -2.79
C ILE A 73 7.32 -1.50 -2.43
N VAL A 74 7.76 -1.50 -1.17
CA VAL A 74 8.99 -0.77 -0.77
C VAL A 74 10.16 -1.23 -1.64
N THR A 75 10.39 -2.55 -1.71
CA THR A 75 11.54 -3.14 -2.38
C THR A 75 11.59 -2.78 -3.87
N GLU A 76 10.45 -2.82 -4.55
CA GLU A 76 10.40 -2.55 -5.99
C GLU A 76 10.37 -1.06 -6.33
N MET A 77 9.84 -0.24 -5.43
CA MET A 77 9.82 1.21 -5.58
C MET A 77 11.19 1.83 -5.29
N GLN A 78 12.11 1.16 -4.58
CA GLN A 78 13.52 1.62 -4.45
C GLN A 78 14.21 1.86 -5.80
N ALA A 79 13.79 1.15 -6.86
CA ALA A 79 14.29 1.34 -8.22
C ALA A 79 13.62 2.52 -8.96
N PHE A 80 12.77 3.31 -8.29
CA PHE A 80 12.15 4.52 -8.82
C PHE A 80 12.94 5.76 -8.37
N ASP A 81 13.10 6.72 -9.27
CA ASP A 81 13.77 7.98 -8.95
C ASP A 81 12.79 8.97 -8.30
N PHE A 82 12.85 9.05 -6.97
CA PHE A 82 12.08 10.00 -6.17
C PHE A 82 12.74 11.38 -6.04
N SER A 83 13.86 11.68 -6.72
CA SER A 83 14.57 12.95 -6.55
C SER A 83 13.75 14.20 -6.93
N ARG A 84 12.63 13.99 -7.64
CA ARG A 84 11.67 15.04 -8.05
C ARG A 84 10.39 15.04 -7.22
N SER A 85 10.34 14.30 -6.12
CA SER A 85 9.20 14.24 -5.20
C SER A 85 9.61 14.62 -3.78
N PHE A 86 8.62 14.93 -2.94
CA PHE A 86 8.82 15.31 -1.54
C PHE A 86 8.82 14.12 -0.57
N TYR A 87 8.73 12.90 -1.10
CA TYR A 87 8.49 11.67 -0.35
C TYR A 87 9.27 10.50 -0.95
N SER A 88 9.24 9.35 -0.28
CA SER A 88 9.99 8.15 -0.65
C SER A 88 9.09 6.94 -0.84
N GLU A 89 9.69 5.83 -1.27
CA GLU A 89 9.04 4.51 -1.36
C GLU A 89 8.34 4.09 -0.07
N PHE A 90 8.87 4.47 1.08
CA PHE A 90 8.29 4.16 2.38
C PHE A 90 6.96 4.88 2.60
N ALA A 91 6.86 6.15 2.19
CA ALA A 91 5.61 6.89 2.26
C ALA A 91 4.53 6.24 1.38
N ILE A 92 4.93 5.78 0.18
CA ILE A 92 4.03 5.08 -0.73
C ILE A 92 3.54 3.77 -0.12
N ALA A 93 4.44 2.94 0.41
CA ALA A 93 4.06 1.66 0.97
C ALA A 93 3.17 1.80 2.22
N ASN A 94 3.45 2.79 3.07
CA ASN A 94 2.60 3.11 4.22
C ASN A 94 1.21 3.57 3.77
N ALA A 95 1.12 4.47 2.78
CA ALA A 95 -0.15 4.92 2.22
C ALA A 95 -0.95 3.77 1.61
N VAL A 96 -0.30 2.84 0.90
CA VAL A 96 -0.96 1.66 0.36
C VAL A 96 -1.51 0.78 1.49
N SER A 97 -0.70 0.49 2.52
CA SER A 97 -1.16 -0.27 3.70
C SER A 97 -2.42 0.36 4.29
N ASP A 98 -2.36 1.66 4.50
CA ASP A 98 -3.41 2.47 5.08
C ASP A 98 -4.72 2.48 4.28
N LEU A 99 -4.62 2.64 2.95
CA LEU A 99 -5.75 2.61 2.04
C LEU A 99 -6.42 1.23 2.04
N ILE A 100 -5.60 0.17 2.08
CA ILE A 100 -6.08 -1.21 2.10
C ILE A 100 -6.79 -1.51 3.43
N LEU A 101 -6.21 -1.13 4.58
CA LEU A 101 -6.85 -1.28 5.89
C LEU A 101 -8.20 -0.55 5.92
N GLY A 102 -8.25 0.68 5.41
CA GLY A 102 -9.49 1.43 5.27
C GLY A 102 -10.54 0.72 4.40
N SER A 103 -10.13 0.09 3.29
CA SER A 103 -11.04 -0.68 2.43
C SER A 103 -11.64 -1.92 3.10
N LEU A 104 -10.95 -2.47 4.09
CA LEU A 104 -11.43 -3.60 4.90
C LEU A 104 -12.32 -3.15 6.07
N GLY A 105 -12.48 -1.85 6.27
CA GLY A 105 -13.15 -1.29 7.45
C GLY A 105 -12.34 -1.47 8.74
N ILE A 106 -11.04 -1.75 8.63
CA ILE A 106 -10.14 -1.78 9.78
C ILE A 106 -9.76 -0.33 10.07
N ASP A 107 -10.37 0.21 11.12
CA ASP A 107 -10.17 1.59 11.49
C ASP A 107 -8.75 1.82 12.03
N LYS A 108 -8.15 2.96 11.67
CA LYS A 108 -6.77 3.31 12.05
C LYS A 108 -6.66 3.84 13.48
N CYS A 109 -7.74 3.76 14.26
CA CYS A 109 -7.81 4.43 15.54
C CYS A 109 -6.73 3.88 16.49
N CYS A 110 -5.89 4.83 16.91
CA CYS A 110 -4.82 4.72 17.88
C CYS A 110 -5.24 3.87 19.08
N GLY A 111 -4.29 3.07 19.58
CA GLY A 111 -4.49 2.23 20.77
C GLY A 111 -5.16 3.00 21.91
N GLU A 112 -6.08 2.32 22.59
CA GLU A 112 -6.56 2.74 23.91
C GLU A 112 -5.42 2.89 24.92
#